data_AF-A0A8J5PIL6-F1
#
_entry.id   AF-A0A8J5PIL6-F1
#
_cell.length_a   1.000
_cell.length_b   1.000
_cell.length_c   1.000
_cell.angle_alpha   90.00
_cell.angle_beta   90.00
_cell.angle_gamma   90.00
#
_symmetry.space_group_name_H-M   'P 1'
#
loop_
_entity.id
_entity.type
_entity.pdbx_description
1 polymer ?
#
loop_
_entity_poly.entity_id
_entity_poly.type
_entity_poly.pdbx_seq_one_letter_code
_entity_poly.pdbx_strand_id
1 'polypeptide(L)'
;MDGSLSVEELTRLLREAEQRAKEERQRADREQQRAEEAERTTGRAKTRRSKLTFGTLYGSFPTESRVFENRNFLAGLGNRISQRPIADEKTLEYFLHNSVEDPVRAIIQQLKQVEEVSRAFQIGDGVVFENHPHALSDVAEEVVERETPSAPPRTPDHRRDLNQLRPDQICIYRSDNTLSSRRTMVYVSEYKPPHKLTAPHLRLGLRAMDIHKEVVNRRMIPTSVDPDALFQYHAEKLTASAITQTYHYMIESGLEYGLLTTGEAIVFLKVDWDEPETLYYHLAEPGPEVSAHPNNVHICTAVGQYLAFTLMALGSSGERRGNKQEERLKAMENLKTWAEDFESTLRSIPENERSASSDSSPGPEPTTYKDVDRSPALPRKTTRRTAECQIGERSSRKDDRHESSDDESAPPPPPPDTPTPTGRNTRQGTRRSQRLALRPRGEGGEQDRQYCTQKCLLGMVKGGFLDPKCPNVTLHRKRCAPARARHPVNHEEWLRLLWKQLQQSLDNGIRPLGEGGARGVLFQVTLLAHGYTFVSKGTSLPLRLN
;
A
#
# COMPACT_ATOMS: atom_id res chain seq x y z
N MET A 1 -16.56 22.43 -58.52
CA MET A 1 -15.14 22.38 -58.08
C MET A 1 -14.84 20.92 -57.89
N ASP A 2 -14.49 20.22 -58.96
CA ASP A 2 -14.48 18.75 -58.94
C ASP A 2 -13.07 18.23 -58.72
N GLY A 3 -12.69 18.19 -57.44
CA GLY A 3 -11.42 17.63 -56.96
C GLY A 3 -11.41 16.10 -57.05
N SER A 4 -11.33 15.57 -58.27
CA SER A 4 -11.13 14.14 -58.51
C SER A 4 -9.66 13.78 -58.28
N LEU A 5 -9.38 13.11 -57.15
CA LEU A 5 -8.07 12.54 -56.86
C LEU A 5 -7.72 11.50 -57.94
N SER A 6 -6.47 11.53 -58.43
CA SER A 6 -6.04 10.58 -59.45
C SER A 6 -5.93 9.16 -58.90
N VAL A 7 -6.06 8.15 -59.78
CA VAL A 7 -5.90 6.74 -59.40
C VAL A 7 -4.49 6.47 -58.86
N GLU A 8 -3.48 7.18 -59.36
CA GLU A 8 -2.10 7.10 -58.87
C GLU A 8 -1.95 7.68 -57.46
N GLU A 9 -2.62 8.80 -57.17
CA GLU A 9 -2.61 9.43 -55.85
C GLU A 9 -3.38 8.61 -54.81
N LEU A 10 -4.53 8.04 -55.18
CA LEU A 10 -5.23 7.04 -54.37
C LEU A 10 -4.36 5.80 -54.10
N THR A 11 -3.64 5.31 -55.12
CA THR A 11 -2.72 4.16 -54.97
C THR A 11 -1.54 4.49 -54.04
N ARG A 12 -1.01 5.72 -54.10
CA ARG A 12 0.01 6.21 -53.16
C ARG A 12 -0.51 6.24 -51.74
N LEU A 13 -1.66 6.89 -51.52
CA LEU A 13 -2.28 7.03 -50.20
C LEU A 13 -2.63 5.66 -49.59
N LEU A 14 -3.05 4.69 -50.40
CA LEU A 14 -3.29 3.31 -49.93
C LEU A 14 -2.00 2.66 -49.39
N ARG A 15 -0.90 2.71 -50.14
CA ARG A 15 0.40 2.16 -49.70
C ARG A 15 0.94 2.87 -48.46
N GLU A 16 0.77 4.19 -48.37
CA GLU A 16 1.15 4.95 -47.17
C GLU A 16 0.26 4.60 -45.96
N ALA A 17 -0.99 4.20 -46.15
CA ALA A 17 -1.88 3.72 -45.09
C ALA A 17 -1.55 2.28 -44.67
N GLU A 18 -1.27 1.39 -45.62
CA GLU A 18 -0.80 0.01 -45.37
C GLU A 18 0.52 0.01 -44.58
N GLN A 19 1.49 0.85 -44.98
CA GLN A 19 2.77 0.98 -44.28
C GLN A 19 2.58 1.52 -42.86
N ARG A 20 1.75 2.56 -42.66
CA ARG A 20 1.40 3.06 -41.33
C ARG A 20 0.73 1.99 -40.46
N ALA A 21 -0.25 1.27 -40.98
CA ALA A 21 -0.92 0.18 -40.25
C ALA A 21 0.05 -0.98 -39.91
N LYS A 22 1.05 -1.24 -40.76
CA LYS A 22 2.10 -2.24 -40.51
C LYS A 22 3.08 -1.78 -39.43
N GLU A 23 3.45 -0.49 -39.40
CA GLU A 23 4.28 0.10 -38.36
C GLU A 23 3.55 0.20 -37.01
N GLU A 24 2.25 0.50 -37.01
CA GLU A 24 1.40 0.47 -35.81
C GLU A 24 1.26 -0.94 -35.25
N ARG A 25 1.05 -1.96 -36.09
CA ARG A 25 1.09 -3.37 -35.67
C ARG A 25 2.44 -3.74 -35.06
N GLN A 26 3.56 -3.45 -35.75
CA GLN A 26 4.89 -3.72 -35.21
C GLN A 26 5.22 -2.94 -33.92
N ARG A 27 4.58 -1.79 -33.67
CA ARG A 27 4.65 -1.10 -32.38
C ARG A 27 3.87 -1.87 -31.32
N ALA A 28 2.61 -2.23 -31.61
CA ALA A 28 1.75 -2.98 -30.70
C ALA A 28 2.36 -4.35 -30.34
N ASP A 29 2.90 -5.11 -31.30
CA ASP A 29 3.57 -6.38 -31.08
C ASP A 29 4.74 -6.25 -30.08
N ARG A 30 5.55 -5.18 -30.21
CA ARG A 30 6.68 -4.89 -29.31
C ARG A 30 6.24 -4.36 -27.94
N GLU A 31 5.14 -3.63 -27.91
CA GLU A 31 4.52 -3.11 -26.68
C GLU A 31 3.96 -4.27 -25.86
N GLN A 32 3.22 -5.18 -26.50
CA GLN A 32 2.76 -6.43 -25.91
C GLN A 32 3.92 -7.31 -25.42
N GLN A 33 4.96 -7.54 -26.23
CA GLN A 33 6.12 -8.36 -25.80
C GLN A 33 6.82 -7.78 -24.56
N ARG A 34 6.97 -6.45 -24.48
CA ARG A 34 7.50 -5.78 -23.28
C ARG A 34 6.56 -5.94 -22.09
N ALA A 35 5.26 -5.87 -22.32
CA ALA A 35 4.26 -5.98 -21.28
C ALA A 35 4.15 -7.41 -20.72
N GLU A 36 4.26 -8.45 -21.56
CA GLU A 36 4.39 -9.85 -21.14
C GLU A 36 5.70 -10.09 -20.35
N GLU A 37 6.80 -9.44 -20.72
CA GLU A 37 8.06 -9.51 -19.94
C GLU A 37 7.95 -8.74 -18.61
N ALA A 38 7.26 -7.59 -18.59
CA ALA A 38 6.95 -6.83 -17.38
C ALA A 38 6.03 -7.61 -16.43
N GLU A 39 5.04 -8.32 -16.94
CA GLU A 39 4.15 -9.18 -16.17
C GLU A 39 4.93 -10.37 -15.57
N ARG A 40 5.74 -11.06 -16.38
CA ARG A 40 6.60 -12.18 -15.93
C ARG A 40 7.61 -11.74 -14.87
N THR A 41 8.19 -10.55 -15.00
CA THR A 41 9.14 -10.01 -14.00
C THR A 41 8.42 -9.51 -12.74
N THR A 42 7.24 -8.89 -12.86
CA THR A 42 6.40 -8.47 -11.74
C THR A 42 5.88 -9.67 -10.94
N GLY A 43 5.38 -10.71 -11.61
CA GLY A 43 4.95 -11.95 -10.96
C GLY A 43 6.09 -12.61 -10.18
N ARG A 44 7.28 -12.74 -10.80
CA ARG A 44 8.50 -13.21 -10.13
C ARG A 44 8.90 -12.32 -8.95
N ALA A 45 8.75 -11.00 -9.05
CA ALA A 45 9.02 -10.07 -7.97
C ALA A 45 8.04 -10.21 -6.79
N LYS A 46 6.73 -10.37 -7.02
CA LYS A 46 5.74 -10.67 -5.97
C LYS A 46 6.05 -12.00 -5.29
N THR A 47 6.30 -13.07 -6.05
CA THR A 47 6.70 -14.37 -5.47
C THR A 47 7.95 -14.23 -4.60
N ARG A 48 8.96 -13.49 -5.08
CA ARG A 48 10.20 -13.23 -4.32
C ARG A 48 9.96 -12.44 -3.03
N ARG A 49 9.09 -11.41 -3.05
CA ARG A 49 8.70 -10.67 -1.82
C ARG A 49 7.92 -11.56 -0.85
N SER A 50 6.91 -12.31 -1.33
CA SER A 50 6.13 -13.26 -0.49
C SER A 50 7.03 -14.32 0.17
N LYS A 51 7.96 -14.91 -0.59
CA LYS A 51 8.99 -15.82 -0.06
C LYS A 51 9.87 -15.20 1.02
N LEU A 52 10.21 -13.91 0.90
CA LEU A 52 11.01 -13.19 1.87
C LEU A 52 10.18 -12.90 3.14
N THR A 53 8.92 -12.51 3.00
CA THR A 53 7.97 -12.36 4.11
C THR A 53 7.88 -13.66 4.91
N PHE A 54 7.55 -14.78 4.25
CA PHE A 54 7.51 -16.08 4.92
C PHE A 54 8.88 -16.53 5.42
N GLY A 55 9.97 -16.27 4.69
CA GLY A 55 11.34 -16.58 5.11
C GLY A 55 11.73 -15.92 6.43
N THR A 56 11.33 -14.66 6.63
CA THR A 56 11.47 -13.93 7.90
C THR A 56 10.60 -14.55 8.99
N LEU A 57 9.32 -14.85 8.71
CA LEU A 57 8.45 -15.52 9.69
C LEU A 57 9.02 -16.87 10.15
N TYR A 58 9.54 -17.70 9.23
CA TYR A 58 10.21 -18.97 9.55
C TYR A 58 11.56 -18.81 10.24
N GLY A 59 12.22 -17.65 10.12
CA GLY A 59 13.44 -17.33 10.84
C GLY A 59 13.21 -16.92 12.31
N SER A 60 12.05 -16.31 12.59
CA SER A 60 11.79 -15.56 13.83
C SER A 60 10.64 -16.12 14.70
N PHE A 61 9.67 -16.85 14.13
CA PHE A 61 8.51 -17.33 14.87
C PHE A 61 8.79 -18.69 15.56
N PRO A 62 8.37 -18.92 16.82
CA PRO A 62 8.63 -20.18 17.52
C PRO A 62 7.92 -21.38 16.86
N THR A 63 8.70 -22.34 16.37
CA THR A 63 8.20 -23.52 15.62
C THR A 63 7.40 -24.53 16.45
N GLU A 64 7.57 -24.52 17.79
CA GLU A 64 6.82 -25.39 18.71
C GLU A 64 5.46 -24.80 19.12
N SER A 65 5.26 -23.49 18.95
CA SER A 65 3.99 -22.84 19.27
C SER A 65 2.83 -23.39 18.41
N ARG A 66 1.74 -23.79 19.06
CA ARG A 66 0.49 -24.24 18.42
C ARG A 66 -0.62 -23.24 18.71
N VAL A 67 -0.43 -22.01 18.24
CA VAL A 67 -1.30 -20.85 18.50
C VAL A 67 -2.40 -20.62 17.45
N PHE A 68 -2.51 -21.49 16.45
CA PHE A 68 -3.50 -21.41 15.38
C PHE A 68 -4.60 -22.46 15.56
N GLU A 69 -5.74 -22.23 14.92
CA GLU A 69 -6.93 -23.07 15.06
C GLU A 69 -6.70 -24.52 14.65
N ASN A 70 -7.31 -25.44 15.40
CA ASN A 70 -7.17 -26.87 15.13
C ASN A 70 -8.07 -27.33 13.96
N ARG A 71 -7.69 -28.43 13.32
CA ARG A 71 -8.40 -29.01 12.15
C ARG A 71 -9.89 -29.29 12.41
N ASN A 72 -10.28 -29.63 13.64
CA ASN A 72 -11.68 -29.93 13.96
C ASN A 72 -12.53 -28.64 14.01
N PHE A 73 -11.97 -27.54 14.53
CA PHE A 73 -12.60 -26.23 14.44
C PHE A 73 -12.77 -25.79 12.99
N LEU A 74 -11.72 -25.89 12.17
CA LEU A 74 -11.76 -25.51 10.75
C LEU A 74 -12.78 -26.34 9.96
N ALA A 75 -12.91 -27.65 10.24
CA ALA A 75 -13.96 -28.48 9.65
C ALA A 75 -15.37 -28.06 10.09
N GLY A 76 -15.57 -27.75 11.38
CA GLY A 76 -16.83 -27.23 11.91
C GLY A 76 -17.16 -25.80 11.46
N LEU A 77 -16.16 -25.00 11.08
CA LEU A 77 -16.33 -23.70 10.45
C LEU A 77 -16.75 -23.87 8.98
N GLY A 78 -16.02 -24.68 8.20
CA GLY A 78 -16.34 -25.00 6.81
C GLY A 78 -17.77 -25.53 6.65
N ASN A 79 -18.17 -26.50 7.48
CA ASN A 79 -19.53 -27.07 7.48
C ASN A 79 -20.64 -26.06 7.80
N ARG A 80 -20.35 -24.97 8.54
CA ARG A 80 -21.31 -23.88 8.82
C ARG A 80 -21.38 -22.89 7.65
N ILE A 81 -20.23 -22.55 7.09
CA ILE A 81 -20.12 -21.59 5.99
C ILE A 81 -20.71 -22.18 4.70
N SER A 82 -20.53 -23.47 4.44
CA SER A 82 -21.09 -24.15 3.27
C SER A 82 -22.63 -24.19 3.21
N GLN A 83 -23.33 -23.82 4.29
CA GLN A 83 -24.80 -23.70 4.31
C GLN A 83 -25.32 -22.37 3.73
N ARG A 84 -24.42 -21.45 3.35
CA ARG A 84 -24.75 -20.09 2.91
C ARG A 84 -24.12 -19.81 1.52
N PRO A 85 -24.84 -20.05 0.41
CA PRO A 85 -24.34 -19.68 -0.92
C PRO A 85 -24.20 -18.17 -1.05
N ILE A 86 -23.18 -17.71 -1.77
CA ILE A 86 -22.84 -16.28 -1.89
C ILE A 86 -23.78 -15.58 -2.88
N ALA A 87 -24.89 -15.06 -2.34
CA ALA A 87 -25.96 -14.40 -3.10
C ALA A 87 -25.73 -12.89 -3.33
N ASP A 88 -24.89 -12.23 -2.53
CA ASP A 88 -24.66 -10.78 -2.56
C ASP A 88 -23.30 -10.40 -1.93
N GLU A 89 -22.93 -9.13 -2.01
CA GLU A 89 -21.75 -8.53 -1.38
C GLU A 89 -21.67 -8.84 0.12
N LYS A 90 -22.81 -8.80 0.82
CA LYS A 90 -22.90 -9.00 2.27
C LYS A 90 -22.64 -10.47 2.69
N THR A 91 -23.03 -11.41 1.84
CA THR A 91 -22.75 -12.84 2.04
C THR A 91 -21.31 -13.18 1.66
N LEU A 92 -20.73 -12.48 0.67
CA LEU A 92 -19.30 -12.55 0.38
C LEU A 92 -18.48 -11.96 1.54
N GLU A 93 -18.89 -10.82 2.10
CA GLU A 93 -18.31 -10.23 3.31
C GLU A 93 -18.35 -11.22 4.49
N TYR A 94 -19.51 -11.84 4.75
CA TYR A 94 -19.63 -12.86 5.80
C TYR A 94 -18.68 -14.04 5.57
N PHE A 95 -18.55 -14.53 4.33
CA PHE A 95 -17.60 -15.57 3.96
C PHE A 95 -16.14 -15.15 4.21
N LEU A 96 -15.74 -13.96 3.76
CA LEU A 96 -14.36 -13.46 3.84
C LEU A 96 -13.95 -13.16 5.29
N HIS A 97 -14.78 -12.48 6.08
CA HIS A 97 -14.52 -12.25 7.50
C HIS A 97 -14.24 -13.56 8.24
N ASN A 98 -15.13 -14.55 8.10
CA ASN A 98 -15.02 -15.81 8.85
C ASN A 98 -13.90 -16.73 8.30
N SER A 99 -13.65 -16.75 6.99
CA SER A 99 -12.75 -17.74 6.36
C SER A 99 -11.32 -17.23 6.11
N VAL A 100 -11.13 -15.91 6.06
CA VAL A 100 -9.87 -15.28 5.63
C VAL A 100 -9.42 -14.19 6.60
N GLU A 101 -10.26 -13.17 6.85
CA GLU A 101 -9.80 -11.94 7.49
C GLU A 101 -9.66 -12.08 9.02
N ASP A 102 -10.58 -12.78 9.70
CA ASP A 102 -10.41 -13.11 11.13
C ASP A 102 -9.26 -14.09 11.38
N PRO A 103 -9.05 -15.16 10.59
CA PRO A 103 -7.83 -15.96 10.66
C PRO A 103 -6.55 -15.13 10.48
N VAL A 104 -6.49 -14.21 9.50
CA VAL A 104 -5.34 -13.32 9.30
C VAL A 104 -5.15 -12.36 10.48
N ARG A 105 -6.23 -11.76 11.00
CA ARG A 105 -6.25 -10.90 12.19
C ARG A 105 -5.73 -11.64 13.42
N ALA A 106 -6.19 -12.87 13.66
CA ALA A 106 -5.73 -13.73 14.75
C ALA A 106 -4.24 -14.10 14.60
N ILE A 107 -3.78 -14.44 13.39
CA ILE A 107 -2.35 -14.69 13.15
C ILE A 107 -1.53 -13.43 13.45
N ILE A 108 -1.93 -12.26 12.95
CA ILE A 108 -1.22 -10.99 13.19
C ILE A 108 -1.16 -10.63 14.68
N GLN A 109 -2.21 -10.92 15.47
CA GLN A 109 -2.19 -10.76 16.93
C GLN A 109 -1.15 -11.65 17.63
N GLN A 110 -0.87 -12.85 17.10
CA GLN A 110 0.21 -13.72 17.60
C GLN A 110 1.60 -13.22 17.13
N LEU A 111 1.72 -12.83 15.85
CA LEU A 111 2.97 -12.29 15.30
C LEU A 111 3.43 -11.00 16.01
N LYS A 112 2.49 -10.16 16.45
CA LYS A 112 2.74 -8.94 17.26
C LYS A 112 3.55 -9.22 18.53
N GLN A 113 3.35 -10.37 19.16
CA GLN A 113 4.02 -10.75 20.41
C GLN A 113 5.50 -11.11 20.21
N VAL A 114 5.91 -11.40 18.98
CA VAL A 114 7.30 -11.71 18.63
C VAL A 114 8.00 -10.43 18.21
N GLU A 115 8.85 -9.88 19.08
CA GLU A 115 9.45 -8.55 18.89
C GLU A 115 10.20 -8.41 17.55
N GLU A 116 10.91 -9.45 17.10
CA GLU A 116 11.63 -9.43 15.82
C GLU A 116 10.67 -9.29 14.62
N VAL A 117 9.54 -10.01 14.63
CA VAL A 117 8.53 -9.95 13.57
C VAL A 117 7.77 -8.61 13.62
N SER A 118 7.38 -8.18 14.82
CA SER A 118 6.71 -6.90 15.06
C SER A 118 7.56 -5.71 14.60
N ARG A 119 8.89 -5.77 14.82
CA ARG A 119 9.87 -4.78 14.36
C ARG A 119 10.14 -4.86 12.85
N ALA A 120 10.17 -6.06 12.27
CA ALA A 120 10.41 -6.25 10.83
C ALA A 120 9.28 -5.66 9.96
N PHE A 121 8.02 -5.91 10.32
CA PHE A 121 6.85 -5.50 9.53
C PHE A 121 6.06 -4.32 10.14
N GLN A 122 6.54 -3.69 11.21
CA GLN A 122 5.87 -2.59 11.91
C GLN A 122 4.38 -2.86 12.22
N ILE A 123 4.10 -4.03 12.82
CA ILE A 123 2.72 -4.49 13.08
C ILE A 123 1.95 -3.53 13.99
N GLY A 124 2.63 -2.83 14.90
CA GLY A 124 2.02 -1.87 15.82
C GLY A 124 1.12 -2.57 16.84
N ASP A 125 -0.09 -2.06 17.03
CA ASP A 125 -1.09 -2.69 17.91
C ASP A 125 -1.83 -3.85 17.21
N GLY A 126 -1.72 -3.93 15.89
CA GLY A 126 -2.31 -4.98 15.06
C GLY A 126 -2.97 -4.42 13.81
N VAL A 127 -3.70 -5.29 13.10
CA VAL A 127 -4.49 -4.94 11.92
C VAL A 127 -5.98 -5.15 12.20
N VAL A 128 -6.79 -4.23 11.69
CA VAL A 128 -8.26 -4.28 11.73
C VAL A 128 -8.78 -4.19 10.29
N PHE A 129 -9.73 -5.07 9.96
CA PHE A 129 -10.52 -5.01 8.75
C PHE A 129 -11.84 -4.32 9.11
N GLU A 130 -12.14 -3.19 8.48
CA GLU A 130 -13.33 -2.40 8.76
C GLU A 130 -13.98 -1.96 7.45
N ASN A 131 -15.27 -2.26 7.27
CA ASN A 131 -16.11 -1.49 6.37
C ASN A 131 -16.08 -0.01 6.84
N HIS A 132 -16.29 0.97 5.95
CA HIS A 132 -15.91 2.37 6.19
C HIS A 132 -17.06 3.38 6.45
N PRO A 133 -17.98 3.18 7.43
CA PRO A 133 -19.03 4.14 7.77
C PRO A 133 -18.50 5.36 8.58
N HIS A 134 -17.19 5.58 8.59
CA HIS A 134 -16.49 6.63 9.35
C HIS A 134 -15.68 7.58 8.46
N ALA A 135 -15.84 7.49 7.13
CA ALA A 135 -15.77 8.68 6.29
C ALA A 135 -16.77 9.74 6.79
N LEU A 136 -16.57 11.02 6.45
CA LEU A 136 -17.50 12.10 6.79
C LEU A 136 -18.75 12.04 5.91
N SER A 137 -19.60 11.04 6.18
CA SER A 137 -20.78 10.68 5.42
C SER A 137 -22.05 11.20 6.08
N ASP A 138 -22.94 11.81 5.28
CA ASP A 138 -24.25 12.28 5.72
C ASP A 138 -25.20 11.12 6.07
N VAL A 139 -24.82 9.88 5.75
CA VAL A 139 -25.54 8.64 6.08
C VAL A 139 -25.17 8.09 7.47
N ALA A 140 -24.27 8.76 8.22
CA ALA A 140 -23.93 8.35 9.58
C ALA A 140 -25.15 8.47 10.52
N GLU A 141 -25.36 7.47 11.38
CA GLU A 141 -26.58 7.31 12.19
C GLU A 141 -26.88 8.54 13.08
N GLU A 142 -25.84 9.15 13.69
CA GLU A 142 -25.93 10.39 14.49
C GLU A 142 -26.34 11.65 13.69
N VAL A 143 -26.21 11.61 12.36
CA VAL A 143 -26.67 12.66 11.44
C VAL A 143 -28.13 12.39 11.06
N VAL A 144 -28.44 11.15 10.63
CA VAL A 144 -29.78 10.73 10.22
C VAL A 144 -30.81 10.89 11.34
N GLU A 145 -30.48 10.53 12.59
CA GLU A 145 -31.35 10.76 13.75
C GLU A 145 -31.69 12.25 13.97
N ARG A 146 -30.76 13.16 13.63
CA ARG A 146 -30.90 14.60 13.91
C ARG A 146 -31.47 15.44 12.77
N GLU A 147 -31.58 14.91 11.57
CA GLU A 147 -32.21 15.63 10.44
C GLU A 147 -33.75 15.47 10.40
N THR A 148 -34.33 14.68 11.30
CA THR A 148 -35.80 14.63 11.50
C THR A 148 -36.26 15.89 12.26
N PRO A 149 -36.75 16.94 11.58
CA PRO A 149 -38.19 16.99 11.34
C PRO A 149 -38.68 17.68 10.04
N SER A 150 -39.75 17.12 9.48
CA SER A 150 -40.85 17.86 8.79
C SER A 150 -40.50 18.96 7.78
N ALA A 151 -40.07 18.57 6.57
CA ALA A 151 -40.07 19.41 5.38
C ALA A 151 -40.67 18.66 4.16
N PRO A 152 -41.33 19.35 3.20
CA PRO A 152 -41.97 18.68 2.05
C PRO A 152 -40.96 18.07 1.08
N PRO A 153 -41.36 17.05 0.29
CA PRO A 153 -40.45 16.31 -0.57
C PRO A 153 -39.81 17.21 -1.64
N ARG A 154 -38.49 17.34 -1.57
CA ARG A 154 -37.69 17.90 -2.67
C ARG A 154 -37.55 16.84 -3.75
N THR A 155 -37.69 17.27 -5.01
CA THR A 155 -37.39 16.44 -6.18
C THR A 155 -35.92 15.97 -6.13
N PRO A 156 -35.60 14.73 -6.53
CA PRO A 156 -34.21 14.26 -6.54
C PRO A 156 -33.36 15.07 -7.49
N ASP A 157 -32.38 15.82 -6.97
CA ASP A 157 -31.32 16.37 -7.80
C ASP A 157 -30.37 15.22 -8.16
N HIS A 158 -30.20 14.94 -9.45
CA HIS A 158 -29.48 13.75 -9.92
C HIS A 158 -27.96 13.90 -9.95
N ARG A 159 -27.41 14.98 -9.36
CA ARG A 159 -26.02 14.98 -8.89
C ARG A 159 -25.85 14.06 -7.68
N ARG A 160 -25.64 12.77 -7.95
CA ARG A 160 -24.96 11.87 -7.00
C ARG A 160 -23.53 12.37 -6.82
N ASP A 161 -23.17 12.80 -5.61
CA ASP A 161 -21.78 13.14 -5.30
C ASP A 161 -20.94 11.86 -5.34
N LEU A 162 -20.07 11.77 -6.36
CA LEU A 162 -19.15 10.64 -6.55
C LEU A 162 -18.09 10.55 -5.44
N ASN A 163 -17.94 11.63 -4.67
CA ASN A 163 -16.95 11.77 -3.58
C ASN A 163 -17.45 11.17 -2.24
N GLN A 164 -18.64 10.55 -2.19
CA GLN A 164 -19.04 9.73 -1.05
C GLN A 164 -18.59 8.28 -1.28
N LEU A 165 -17.52 7.89 -0.57
CA LEU A 165 -17.00 6.53 -0.53
C LEU A 165 -18.14 5.52 -0.24
N ARG A 166 -18.21 4.45 -1.04
CA ARG A 166 -19.35 3.53 -1.03
C ARG A 166 -19.31 2.58 0.18
N PRO A 167 -20.48 2.13 0.69
CA PRO A 167 -20.55 1.16 1.80
C PRO A 167 -20.07 -0.26 1.45
N ASP A 168 -19.54 -0.47 0.24
CA ASP A 168 -19.02 -1.73 -0.26
C ASP A 168 -17.50 -1.88 0.00
N GLN A 169 -16.86 -0.86 0.58
CA GLN A 169 -15.41 -0.78 0.78
C GLN A 169 -14.97 -1.36 2.12
N ILE A 170 -14.03 -2.31 2.10
CA ILE A 170 -13.32 -2.76 3.32
C ILE A 170 -11.94 -2.08 3.35
N CYS A 171 -11.72 -1.25 4.36
CA CYS A 171 -10.48 -0.54 4.61
C CYS A 171 -9.66 -1.29 5.67
N ILE A 172 -8.40 -1.57 5.35
CA ILE A 172 -7.51 -2.31 6.24
C ILE A 172 -6.62 -1.30 6.98
N TYR A 173 -6.75 -1.25 8.31
CA TYR A 173 -6.04 -0.31 9.18
C TYR A 173 -4.98 -1.00 10.03
N ARG A 174 -3.81 -0.37 10.16
CA ARG A 174 -2.92 -0.59 11.31
C ARG A 174 -3.35 0.34 12.44
N SER A 175 -3.52 -0.21 13.64
CA SER A 175 -3.60 0.58 14.87
C SER A 175 -2.19 0.85 15.41
N ASP A 176 -1.88 2.10 15.78
CA ASP A 176 -0.60 2.45 16.40
C ASP A 176 -0.64 2.29 17.94
N ASN A 177 0.48 1.93 18.57
CA ASN A 177 0.62 1.72 20.03
C ASN A 177 0.55 3.04 20.88
N THR A 178 -0.27 4.00 20.49
CA THR A 178 -0.33 5.35 21.10
C THR A 178 -1.59 5.59 21.93
N LEU A 179 -1.52 6.52 22.89
CA LEU A 179 -2.66 6.94 23.73
C LEU A 179 -3.79 7.64 22.95
N SER A 180 -3.51 8.13 21.74
CA SER A 180 -4.53 8.47 20.74
C SER A 180 -4.70 7.27 19.82
N SER A 181 -5.96 6.91 19.52
CA SER A 181 -6.40 5.78 18.69
C SER A 181 -6.08 5.95 17.21
N ARG A 182 -4.83 6.32 16.89
CA ARG A 182 -4.38 6.64 15.54
C ARG A 182 -4.36 5.37 14.70
N ARG A 183 -5.26 5.35 13.71
CA ARG A 183 -5.33 4.33 12.67
C ARG A 183 -4.66 4.85 11.41
N THR A 184 -3.84 4.01 10.79
CA THR A 184 -3.19 4.28 9.50
C THR A 184 -3.70 3.26 8.49
N MET A 185 -4.37 3.70 7.43
CA MET A 185 -4.83 2.82 6.36
C MET A 185 -3.63 2.17 5.66
N VAL A 186 -3.74 0.90 5.30
CA VAL A 186 -2.65 0.06 4.77
C VAL A 186 -2.92 -0.31 3.32
N TYR A 187 -4.14 -0.75 3.04
CA TYR A 187 -4.70 -0.95 1.69
C TYR A 187 -6.23 -0.90 1.73
N VAL A 188 -6.84 -0.73 0.56
CA VAL A 188 -8.30 -0.89 0.34
C VAL A 188 -8.59 -2.27 -0.24
N SER A 189 -9.76 -2.83 0.09
CA SER A 189 -10.25 -4.10 -0.43
C SER A 189 -11.66 -3.93 -0.99
N GLU A 190 -11.84 -4.33 -2.26
CA GLU A 190 -13.10 -4.35 -2.99
C GLU A 190 -13.63 -5.79 -3.08
N TYR A 191 -14.91 -6.00 -2.77
CA TYR A 191 -15.57 -7.30 -2.86
C TYR A 191 -16.51 -7.34 -4.06
N LYS A 192 -16.37 -8.33 -4.94
CA LYS A 192 -17.32 -8.58 -6.06
C LYS A 192 -17.81 -10.03 -6.01
N PRO A 193 -19.09 -10.30 -5.72
CA PRO A 193 -19.65 -11.66 -5.67
C PRO A 193 -19.33 -12.48 -6.93
N PRO A 194 -19.10 -13.79 -6.80
CA PRO A 194 -18.65 -14.63 -7.90
C PRO A 194 -19.65 -14.70 -9.07
N HIS A 195 -20.95 -14.44 -8.82
CA HIS A 195 -21.97 -14.35 -9.85
C HIS A 195 -21.96 -13.01 -10.63
N LYS A 196 -21.27 -11.97 -10.13
CA LYS A 196 -21.04 -10.70 -10.83
C LYS A 196 -19.67 -10.67 -11.53
N LEU A 197 -18.65 -11.27 -10.91
CA LEU A 197 -17.29 -11.35 -11.43
C LEU A 197 -16.72 -12.76 -11.18
N THR A 198 -16.59 -13.55 -12.24
CA THR A 198 -16.18 -14.97 -12.17
C THR A 198 -14.66 -15.11 -12.31
N ALA A 199 -14.07 -16.24 -11.90
CA ALA A 199 -12.66 -16.52 -12.20
C ALA A 199 -12.34 -16.49 -13.72
N PRO A 200 -13.18 -17.05 -14.63
CA PRO A 200 -13.02 -16.86 -16.08
C PRO A 200 -13.03 -15.40 -16.54
N HIS A 201 -13.88 -14.52 -15.97
CA HIS A 201 -13.83 -13.08 -16.29
C HIS A 201 -12.46 -12.50 -15.94
N LEU A 202 -11.92 -12.83 -14.77
CA LEU A 202 -10.60 -12.35 -14.34
C LEU A 202 -9.47 -12.92 -15.22
N ARG A 203 -9.50 -14.20 -15.59
CA ARG A 203 -8.45 -14.82 -16.44
C ARG A 203 -8.40 -14.24 -17.86
N LEU A 204 -9.53 -13.82 -18.43
CA LEU A 204 -9.58 -13.21 -19.77
C LEU A 204 -9.43 -11.68 -19.74
N GLY A 205 -9.94 -11.02 -18.71
CA GLY A 205 -9.89 -9.57 -18.56
C GLY A 205 -8.60 -9.03 -17.96
N LEU A 206 -7.86 -9.83 -17.19
CA LEU A 206 -6.53 -9.46 -16.68
C LEU A 206 -5.44 -9.87 -17.68
N ARG A 207 -5.07 -8.90 -18.51
CA ARG A 207 -3.85 -8.87 -19.31
C ARG A 207 -3.28 -7.45 -19.27
N ALA A 208 -2.02 -7.27 -19.61
CA ALA A 208 -1.51 -5.93 -19.84
C ALA A 208 -2.20 -5.25 -21.06
N MET A 209 -2.66 -4.01 -20.88
CA MET A 209 -3.43 -3.22 -21.85
C MET A 209 -3.44 -1.73 -21.47
N ASP A 210 -3.68 -0.80 -22.41
CA ASP A 210 -4.20 0.53 -22.08
C ASP A 210 -5.72 0.44 -21.96
N ILE A 211 -6.23 0.29 -20.73
CA ILE A 211 -7.67 0.18 -20.42
C ILE A 211 -8.49 1.29 -21.10
N HIS A 212 -7.99 2.53 -21.11
CA HIS A 212 -8.72 3.65 -21.69
C HIS A 212 -8.80 3.54 -23.22
N LYS A 213 -7.74 3.07 -23.89
CA LYS A 213 -7.68 2.88 -25.35
C LYS A 213 -8.43 1.62 -25.81
N GLU A 214 -8.24 0.51 -25.11
CA GLU A 214 -8.65 -0.84 -25.52
C GLU A 214 -10.00 -1.28 -24.97
N VAL A 215 -10.45 -0.73 -23.84
CA VAL A 215 -11.75 -1.04 -23.24
C VAL A 215 -12.69 0.17 -23.33
N VAL A 216 -12.32 1.31 -22.74
CA VAL A 216 -13.23 2.47 -22.62
C VAL A 216 -13.56 3.10 -23.98
N ASN A 217 -12.59 3.18 -24.90
CA ASN A 217 -12.76 3.76 -26.23
C ASN A 217 -12.90 2.70 -27.35
N ARG A 218 -13.26 1.46 -27.01
CA ARG A 218 -13.41 0.35 -27.96
C ARG A 218 -14.59 0.58 -28.92
N ARG A 219 -14.28 0.85 -30.19
CA ARG A 219 -15.28 1.10 -31.25
C ARG A 219 -15.97 -0.15 -31.80
N MET A 220 -15.34 -1.32 -31.65
CA MET A 220 -15.84 -2.58 -32.20
C MET A 220 -16.21 -3.54 -31.07
N ILE A 221 -17.53 -3.72 -30.91
CA ILE A 221 -18.14 -4.73 -30.07
C ILE A 221 -18.29 -6.00 -30.93
N PRO A 222 -17.78 -7.17 -30.50
CA PRO A 222 -18.05 -8.44 -31.17
C PRO A 222 -19.55 -8.73 -31.24
N THR A 223 -20.00 -9.47 -32.25
CA THR A 223 -21.41 -9.92 -32.34
C THR A 223 -21.53 -11.35 -31.81
N SER A 224 -22.76 -11.76 -31.49
CA SER A 224 -23.09 -13.13 -31.07
C SER A 224 -22.85 -14.23 -32.13
N VAL A 225 -22.25 -13.87 -33.27
CA VAL A 225 -21.68 -14.80 -34.25
C VAL A 225 -20.38 -15.44 -33.72
N ASP A 226 -19.68 -14.76 -32.81
CA ASP A 226 -18.49 -15.26 -32.11
C ASP A 226 -18.69 -15.13 -30.59
N PRO A 227 -19.26 -16.17 -29.93
CA PRO A 227 -19.55 -16.14 -28.50
C PRO A 227 -18.32 -16.01 -27.62
N ASP A 228 -17.16 -16.55 -28.05
CA ASP A 228 -15.92 -16.49 -27.27
C ASP A 228 -15.31 -15.09 -27.30
N ALA A 229 -15.27 -14.44 -28.48
CA ALA A 229 -14.83 -13.06 -28.59
C ALA A 229 -15.78 -12.09 -27.86
N LEU A 230 -17.10 -12.36 -27.89
CA LEU A 230 -18.10 -11.59 -27.13
C LEU A 230 -17.91 -11.75 -25.62
N PHE A 231 -17.72 -12.99 -25.13
CA PHE A 231 -17.43 -13.25 -23.73
C PHE A 231 -16.10 -12.61 -23.29
N GLN A 232 -15.05 -12.67 -24.12
CA GLN A 232 -13.79 -11.97 -23.84
C GLN A 232 -13.99 -10.45 -23.75
N TYR A 233 -14.75 -9.84 -24.66
CA TYR A 233 -15.07 -8.40 -24.58
C TYR A 233 -15.80 -8.02 -23.29
N HIS A 234 -16.78 -8.83 -22.86
CA HIS A 234 -17.48 -8.62 -21.59
C HIS A 234 -16.58 -8.84 -20.37
N ALA A 235 -15.71 -9.85 -20.41
CA ALA A 235 -14.71 -10.14 -19.38
C ALA A 235 -13.69 -9.00 -19.22
N GLU A 236 -13.19 -8.46 -20.33
CA GLU A 236 -12.33 -7.26 -20.36
C GLU A 236 -13.08 -6.06 -19.77
N LYS A 237 -14.33 -5.78 -20.18
CA LYS A 237 -15.10 -4.64 -19.67
C LYS A 237 -15.41 -4.74 -18.17
N LEU A 238 -15.90 -5.89 -17.70
CA LEU A 238 -16.20 -6.14 -16.28
C LEU A 238 -14.96 -6.04 -15.39
N THR A 239 -13.88 -6.72 -15.79
CA THR A 239 -12.64 -6.77 -15.01
C THR A 239 -11.98 -5.41 -14.94
N ALA A 240 -11.87 -4.70 -16.08
CA ALA A 240 -11.34 -3.35 -16.12
C ALA A 240 -12.15 -2.39 -15.25
N SER A 241 -13.48 -2.47 -15.27
CA SER A 241 -14.37 -1.64 -14.44
C SER A 241 -14.15 -1.91 -12.94
N ALA A 242 -14.05 -3.18 -12.54
CA ALA A 242 -13.76 -3.56 -11.16
C ALA A 242 -12.40 -3.06 -10.65
N ILE A 243 -11.30 -3.31 -11.40
CA ILE A 243 -9.96 -2.86 -10.98
C ILE A 243 -9.80 -1.33 -11.05
N THR A 244 -10.51 -0.65 -11.97
CA THR A 244 -10.53 0.83 -12.03
C THR A 244 -11.22 1.41 -10.80
N GLN A 245 -12.30 0.78 -10.30
CA GLN A 245 -12.96 1.19 -9.07
C GLN A 245 -12.02 1.08 -7.86
N THR A 246 -11.33 -0.06 -7.68
CA THR A 246 -10.35 -0.24 -6.59
C THR A 246 -9.17 0.72 -6.72
N TYR A 247 -8.64 0.89 -7.94
CA TYR A 247 -7.54 1.81 -8.26
C TYR A 247 -7.89 3.27 -7.96
N HIS A 248 -9.12 3.70 -8.27
CA HIS A 248 -9.59 5.04 -7.91
C HIS A 248 -9.48 5.29 -6.40
N TYR A 249 -9.90 4.35 -5.56
CA TYR A 249 -9.77 4.47 -4.10
C TYR A 249 -8.30 4.38 -3.62
N MET A 250 -7.43 3.64 -4.32
CA MET A 250 -5.99 3.62 -4.03
C MET A 250 -5.36 5.00 -4.27
N ILE A 251 -5.63 5.63 -5.42
CA ILE A 251 -5.13 6.97 -5.75
C ILE A 251 -5.74 8.03 -4.84
N GLU A 252 -7.07 8.00 -4.65
CA GLU A 252 -7.76 8.95 -3.78
C GLU A 252 -7.21 8.88 -2.35
N SER A 253 -6.96 7.67 -1.82
CA SER A 253 -6.43 7.47 -0.46
C SER A 253 -4.91 7.61 -0.34
N GLY A 254 -4.16 7.67 -1.45
CA GLY A 254 -2.69 7.79 -1.44
C GLY A 254 -1.92 6.48 -1.19
N LEU A 255 -2.54 5.33 -1.49
CA LEU A 255 -2.05 4.00 -1.14
C LEU A 255 -1.19 3.37 -2.25
N GLU A 256 -0.16 2.63 -1.86
CA GLU A 256 0.64 1.80 -2.79
C GLU A 256 -0.08 0.48 -3.13
N TYR A 257 -0.91 -0.05 -2.22
CA TYR A 257 -1.50 -1.39 -2.30
C TYR A 257 -3.04 -1.39 -2.26
N GLY A 258 -3.64 -2.34 -2.96
CA GLY A 258 -5.09 -2.60 -2.96
C GLY A 258 -5.40 -4.08 -3.27
N LEU A 259 -6.64 -4.48 -3.04
CA LEU A 259 -7.10 -5.86 -3.23
C LEU A 259 -8.50 -5.89 -3.83
N LEU A 260 -8.73 -6.81 -4.75
CA LEU A 260 -10.06 -7.15 -5.28
C LEU A 260 -10.27 -8.66 -5.11
N THR A 261 -11.43 -9.10 -4.62
CA THR A 261 -11.68 -10.52 -4.35
C THR A 261 -13.11 -10.95 -4.70
N THR A 262 -13.22 -12.20 -5.16
CA THR A 262 -14.50 -12.88 -5.45
C THR A 262 -14.80 -14.01 -4.47
N GLY A 263 -13.93 -14.22 -3.48
CA GLY A 263 -13.94 -15.39 -2.58
C GLY A 263 -13.33 -16.65 -3.21
N GLU A 264 -13.50 -16.85 -4.51
CA GLU A 264 -12.83 -17.89 -5.31
C GLU A 264 -11.42 -17.44 -5.74
N ALA A 265 -11.31 -16.21 -6.25
CA ALA A 265 -10.10 -15.62 -6.80
C ALA A 265 -9.75 -14.30 -6.13
N ILE A 266 -8.45 -13.97 -6.11
CA ILE A 266 -7.91 -12.75 -5.48
C ILE A 266 -7.01 -12.03 -6.48
N VAL A 267 -7.30 -10.75 -6.73
CA VAL A 267 -6.45 -9.85 -7.51
C VAL A 267 -5.74 -8.92 -6.56
N PHE A 268 -4.42 -9.09 -6.43
CA PHE A 268 -3.58 -8.22 -5.63
C PHE A 268 -3.07 -7.07 -6.48
N LEU A 269 -3.31 -5.82 -6.05
CA LEU A 269 -2.98 -4.61 -6.80
C LEU A 269 -1.84 -3.83 -6.15
N LYS A 270 -0.98 -3.24 -6.97
CA LYS A 270 0.07 -2.30 -6.58
C LYS A 270 0.13 -1.13 -7.58
N VAL A 271 0.17 0.09 -7.09
CA VAL A 271 0.56 1.29 -7.86
C VAL A 271 2.02 1.62 -7.56
N ASP A 272 2.75 2.16 -8.53
CA ASP A 272 4.00 2.86 -8.22
C ASP A 272 3.78 4.37 -8.26
N TRP A 273 4.20 5.08 -7.21
CA TRP A 273 3.88 6.51 -7.08
C TRP A 273 4.84 7.43 -7.86
N ASP A 274 5.93 6.87 -8.39
CA ASP A 274 6.74 7.52 -9.43
C ASP A 274 6.09 7.39 -10.83
N GLU A 275 5.25 6.37 -11.07
CA GLU A 275 4.54 6.10 -12.34
C GLU A 275 3.05 5.75 -12.10
N PRO A 276 2.23 6.66 -11.53
CA PRO A 276 0.90 6.32 -11.00
C PRO A 276 -0.08 5.81 -12.07
N GLU A 277 0.12 6.17 -13.34
CA GLU A 277 -0.66 5.67 -14.48
C GLU A 277 -0.58 4.14 -14.68
N THR A 278 0.40 3.46 -14.07
CA THR A 278 0.62 2.02 -14.22
C THR A 278 0.11 1.23 -13.01
N LEU A 279 -0.98 0.48 -13.21
CA LEU A 279 -1.51 -0.48 -12.23
C LEU A 279 -0.87 -1.87 -12.42
N TYR A 280 -0.03 -2.28 -11.48
CA TYR A 280 0.51 -3.63 -11.41
C TYR A 280 -0.50 -4.55 -10.71
N TYR A 281 -0.72 -5.74 -11.25
CA TYR A 281 -1.65 -6.73 -10.69
C TYR A 281 -1.02 -8.11 -10.52
N HIS A 282 -1.69 -8.99 -9.79
CA HIS A 282 -1.43 -10.42 -9.77
C HIS A 282 -2.72 -11.18 -9.41
N LEU A 283 -3.20 -12.00 -10.33
CA LEU A 283 -4.29 -12.95 -10.10
C LEU A 283 -3.76 -14.19 -9.34
N ALA A 284 -4.53 -14.61 -8.35
CA ALA A 284 -4.32 -15.79 -7.52
C ALA A 284 -5.63 -16.56 -7.37
N GLU A 285 -5.57 -17.89 -7.38
CA GLU A 285 -6.71 -18.78 -7.17
C GLU A 285 -6.29 -19.84 -6.13
N PRO A 286 -6.57 -19.62 -4.83
CA PRO A 286 -6.05 -20.46 -3.76
C PRO A 286 -6.39 -21.95 -3.85
N GLY A 287 -7.53 -22.33 -4.42
CA GLY A 287 -7.91 -23.74 -4.60
C GLY A 287 -6.97 -24.51 -5.55
N PRO A 288 -6.86 -24.07 -6.82
CA PRO A 288 -5.85 -24.55 -7.76
C PRO A 288 -4.41 -24.49 -7.21
N GLU A 289 -4.00 -23.36 -6.61
CA GLU A 289 -2.63 -23.19 -6.10
C GLU A 289 -2.28 -24.16 -4.95
N VAL A 290 -3.20 -24.41 -4.02
CA VAL A 290 -3.01 -25.39 -2.94
C VAL A 290 -2.87 -26.81 -3.51
N SER A 291 -3.61 -27.11 -4.57
CA SER A 291 -3.57 -28.42 -5.26
C SER A 291 -2.26 -28.62 -6.03
N ALA A 292 -1.72 -27.56 -6.63
CA ALA A 292 -0.45 -27.59 -7.35
C ALA A 292 0.80 -27.56 -6.45
N HIS A 293 0.67 -27.10 -5.20
CA HIS A 293 1.79 -26.93 -4.26
C HIS A 293 1.60 -27.68 -2.92
N PRO A 294 1.46 -29.02 -2.91
CA PRO A 294 1.15 -29.81 -1.71
C PRO A 294 2.20 -29.71 -0.59
N ASN A 295 3.45 -29.38 -0.91
CA ASN A 295 4.51 -29.16 0.09
C ASN A 295 4.50 -27.76 0.73
N ASN A 296 3.80 -26.79 0.11
CA ASN A 296 3.81 -25.37 0.50
C ASN A 296 2.39 -24.80 0.71
N VAL A 297 1.39 -25.65 0.95
CA VAL A 297 -0.04 -25.31 1.08
C VAL A 297 -0.31 -24.04 1.89
N HIS A 298 0.36 -23.88 3.02
CA HIS A 298 0.21 -22.75 3.96
C HIS A 298 0.60 -21.37 3.38
N ILE A 299 1.32 -21.32 2.24
CA ILE A 299 1.65 -20.11 1.47
C ILE A 299 0.57 -19.81 0.43
N CYS A 300 -0.13 -20.85 -0.05
CA CYS A 300 -1.04 -20.81 -1.18
C CYS A 300 -2.52 -20.63 -0.80
N THR A 301 -2.92 -20.96 0.43
CA THR A 301 -4.28 -20.69 0.94
C THR A 301 -4.60 -19.19 0.91
N ALA A 302 -5.89 -18.84 0.83
CA ALA A 302 -6.35 -17.45 0.90
C ALA A 302 -5.78 -16.73 2.14
N VAL A 303 -5.83 -17.38 3.31
CA VAL A 303 -5.23 -16.90 4.58
C VAL A 303 -3.73 -16.63 4.44
N GLY A 304 -2.97 -17.55 3.84
CA GLY A 304 -1.52 -17.39 3.64
C GLY A 304 -1.18 -16.26 2.68
N GLN A 305 -1.91 -16.15 1.58
CA GLN A 305 -1.71 -15.09 0.58
C GLN A 305 -2.12 -13.70 1.10
N TYR A 306 -3.26 -13.59 1.80
CA TYR A 306 -3.66 -12.37 2.50
C TYR A 306 -2.61 -11.98 3.55
N LEU A 307 -2.23 -12.89 4.45
CA LEU A 307 -1.22 -12.60 5.48
C LEU A 307 0.08 -12.07 4.88
N ALA A 308 0.58 -12.71 3.81
CA ALA A 308 1.78 -12.26 3.12
C ALA A 308 1.59 -10.87 2.50
N PHE A 309 0.43 -10.58 1.90
CA PHE A 309 0.10 -9.29 1.32
C PHE A 309 -0.04 -8.19 2.39
N THR A 310 -0.76 -8.44 3.48
CA THR A 310 -0.87 -7.53 4.62
C THR A 310 0.51 -7.22 5.19
N LEU A 311 1.37 -8.21 5.41
CA LEU A 311 2.73 -7.97 5.91
C LEU A 311 3.62 -7.20 4.90
N MET A 312 3.46 -7.43 3.59
CA MET A 312 4.14 -6.62 2.55
C MET A 312 3.67 -5.16 2.56
N ALA A 313 2.35 -4.92 2.62
CA ALA A 313 1.77 -3.58 2.66
C ALA A 313 2.01 -2.85 4.00
N LEU A 314 2.23 -3.60 5.09
CA LEU A 314 2.67 -3.03 6.37
C LEU A 314 4.14 -2.55 6.32
N GLY A 315 5.01 -3.21 5.55
CA GLY A 315 6.34 -2.72 5.15
C GLY A 315 7.38 -2.52 6.26
N SER A 316 8.63 -2.30 5.86
CA SER A 316 9.78 -2.10 6.75
C SER A 316 9.84 -0.66 7.26
N SER A 317 10.60 -0.44 8.36
CA SER A 317 10.72 0.87 9.00
C SER A 317 11.24 1.96 8.04
N GLY A 318 10.39 2.95 7.77
CA GLY A 318 10.68 4.06 6.85
C GLY A 318 10.17 3.88 5.41
N GLU A 319 9.70 2.69 5.02
CA GLU A 319 9.21 2.44 3.64
C GLU A 319 7.83 3.05 3.37
N ARG A 320 7.00 3.26 4.41
CA ARG A 320 5.68 3.92 4.26
C ARG A 320 5.83 5.43 4.03
N ARG A 321 6.05 5.79 2.76
CA ARG A 321 5.84 7.15 2.26
C ARG A 321 4.33 7.39 2.15
N GLY A 322 3.74 7.99 3.19
CA GLY A 322 2.36 8.47 3.10
C GLY A 322 2.29 9.60 2.09
N ASN A 323 1.73 9.32 0.90
CA ASN A 323 1.76 10.25 -0.22
C ASN A 323 0.96 11.52 0.10
N LYS A 324 1.58 12.68 -0.18
CA LYS A 324 1.03 13.98 0.17
C LYS A 324 -0.30 14.23 -0.54
N GLN A 325 -1.16 15.07 0.03
CA GLN A 325 -2.35 15.57 -0.63
C GLN A 325 -2.01 16.26 -1.96
N GLU A 326 -0.90 17.01 -2.01
CA GLU A 326 -0.32 17.57 -3.24
C GLU A 326 -0.01 16.49 -4.31
N GLU A 327 0.61 15.37 -3.92
CA GLU A 327 1.03 14.29 -4.83
C GLU A 327 -0.19 13.51 -5.35
N ARG A 328 -1.19 13.26 -4.48
CA ARG A 328 -2.47 12.64 -4.82
C ARG A 328 -3.28 13.49 -5.79
N LEU A 329 -3.45 14.79 -5.50
CA LEU A 329 -4.17 15.71 -6.38
C LEU A 329 -3.50 15.80 -7.76
N LYS A 330 -2.17 15.94 -7.81
CA LYS A 330 -1.42 15.94 -9.08
C LYS A 330 -1.60 14.64 -9.86
N ALA A 331 -1.62 13.47 -9.20
CA ALA A 331 -1.94 12.21 -9.88
C ALA A 331 -3.36 12.24 -10.47
N MET A 332 -4.37 12.62 -9.67
CA MET A 332 -5.78 12.70 -10.10
C MET A 332 -6.00 13.67 -11.26
N GLU A 333 -5.27 14.80 -11.33
CA GLU A 333 -5.36 15.77 -12.43
C GLU A 333 -4.83 15.27 -13.78
N ASN A 334 -3.89 14.29 -13.78
CA ASN A 334 -3.30 13.74 -15.00
C ASN A 334 -3.97 12.43 -15.47
N LEU A 335 -4.75 11.78 -14.59
CA LEU A 335 -5.38 10.49 -14.88
C LEU A 335 -6.64 10.61 -15.76
N LYS A 336 -6.85 9.61 -16.61
CA LYS A 336 -7.99 9.53 -17.54
C LYS A 336 -9.23 9.01 -16.80
N THR A 337 -10.33 9.75 -16.81
CA THR A 337 -11.59 9.37 -16.12
C THR A 337 -12.46 8.42 -16.95
N TRP A 338 -12.98 7.36 -16.32
CA TRP A 338 -14.08 6.54 -16.85
C TRP A 338 -15.36 6.85 -16.07
N ALA A 339 -16.47 7.09 -16.77
CA ALA A 339 -17.73 7.57 -16.18
C ALA A 339 -18.78 6.46 -15.89
N GLU A 340 -18.51 5.20 -16.21
CA GLU A 340 -19.35 4.08 -15.77
C GLU A 340 -18.90 3.57 -14.40
N ASP A 341 -19.85 3.14 -13.55
CA ASP A 341 -19.54 2.30 -12.39
C ASP A 341 -19.72 0.81 -12.71
N PHE A 342 -19.10 -0.07 -11.90
CA PHE A 342 -19.14 -1.52 -12.10
C PHE A 342 -20.56 -2.06 -12.26
N GLU A 343 -21.51 -1.57 -11.46
CA GLU A 343 -22.91 -1.96 -11.54
C GLU A 343 -23.57 -1.51 -12.84
N SER A 344 -23.23 -0.34 -13.39
CA SER A 344 -23.68 0.11 -14.70
C SER A 344 -23.08 -0.72 -15.83
N THR A 345 -21.79 -1.06 -15.72
CA THR A 345 -21.13 -1.97 -16.66
C THR A 345 -21.79 -3.35 -16.64
N LEU A 346 -22.03 -3.94 -15.46
CA LEU A 346 -22.71 -5.23 -15.29
C LEU A 346 -24.15 -5.21 -15.83
N ARG A 347 -24.92 -4.15 -15.54
CA ARG A 347 -26.28 -3.95 -16.06
C ARG A 347 -26.33 -3.73 -17.58
N SER A 348 -25.22 -3.33 -18.21
CA SER A 348 -25.14 -3.21 -19.68
C SER A 348 -24.93 -4.56 -20.42
N ILE A 349 -24.63 -5.64 -19.68
CA ILE A 349 -24.34 -6.97 -20.24
C ILE A 349 -25.54 -7.90 -19.99
N PRO A 350 -26.13 -8.52 -21.04
CA PRO A 350 -27.20 -9.51 -20.90
C PRO A 350 -26.79 -10.69 -20.02
N GLU A 351 -27.69 -11.20 -19.19
CA GLU A 351 -27.37 -12.23 -18.19
C GLU A 351 -26.89 -13.55 -18.83
N ASN A 352 -27.44 -13.91 -19.98
CA ASN A 352 -27.01 -15.04 -20.81
C ASN A 352 -25.62 -14.87 -21.45
N GLU A 353 -25.03 -13.67 -21.39
CA GLU A 353 -23.68 -13.37 -21.92
C GLU A 353 -22.64 -13.17 -20.80
N ARG A 354 -23.05 -13.25 -19.51
CA ARG A 354 -22.16 -13.16 -18.33
C ARG A 354 -21.54 -14.49 -17.91
N SER A 355 -21.82 -15.56 -18.64
CA SER A 355 -21.30 -16.91 -18.37
C SER A 355 -20.51 -17.40 -19.57
N ALA A 356 -19.38 -18.07 -19.32
CA ALA A 356 -18.68 -18.80 -20.36
C ALA A 356 -19.59 -19.91 -20.92
N SER A 357 -19.48 -20.20 -22.21
CA SER A 357 -20.11 -21.40 -22.78
C SER A 357 -19.57 -22.65 -22.10
N SER A 358 -20.42 -23.65 -21.87
CA SER A 358 -20.04 -24.93 -21.27
C SER A 358 -18.98 -25.71 -22.08
N ASP A 359 -18.87 -25.42 -23.37
CA ASP A 359 -17.91 -26.04 -24.28
C ASP A 359 -16.59 -25.24 -24.41
N SER A 360 -16.54 -24.01 -23.89
CA SER A 360 -15.38 -23.12 -24.01
C SER A 360 -14.41 -23.29 -22.84
N SER A 361 -13.12 -23.48 -23.16
CA SER A 361 -12.08 -23.60 -22.13
C SER A 361 -11.97 -22.30 -21.31
N PRO A 362 -11.96 -22.35 -19.96
CA PRO A 362 -12.13 -21.18 -19.09
C PRO A 362 -10.88 -20.30 -18.96
N GLY A 363 -10.44 -19.74 -20.08
CA GLY A 363 -9.20 -18.96 -20.22
C GLY A 363 -7.92 -19.78 -20.05
N PRO A 364 -6.74 -19.17 -20.28
CA PRO A 364 -5.48 -19.75 -19.83
C PRO A 364 -5.44 -19.77 -18.29
N GLU A 365 -4.92 -20.86 -17.72
CA GLU A 365 -4.55 -20.86 -16.29
C GLU A 365 -3.46 -19.79 -16.05
N PRO A 366 -3.56 -18.98 -14.97
CA PRO A 366 -2.49 -18.07 -14.59
C PRO A 366 -1.14 -18.77 -14.42
N THR A 367 -0.11 -18.16 -15.01
CA THR A 367 1.27 -18.70 -15.16
C THR A 367 2.01 -18.95 -13.83
N THR A 368 1.37 -18.65 -12.71
CA THR A 368 1.92 -18.69 -11.36
C THR A 368 1.72 -20.03 -10.64
N TYR A 369 0.98 -20.98 -11.21
CA TYR A 369 0.51 -22.19 -10.50
C TYR A 369 1.47 -23.39 -10.50
N LYS A 370 2.22 -23.62 -11.58
CA LYS A 370 2.96 -24.90 -11.77
C LYS A 370 4.47 -24.72 -11.70
N ASP A 371 5.03 -23.81 -12.50
CA ASP A 371 6.49 -23.63 -12.62
C ASP A 371 7.11 -22.69 -11.57
N VAL A 372 6.33 -22.26 -10.58
CA VAL A 372 6.76 -21.31 -9.54
C VAL A 372 7.03 -22.05 -8.24
N ASP A 373 8.32 -22.26 -7.92
CA ASP A 373 8.72 -22.63 -6.56
C ASP A 373 8.14 -21.64 -5.55
N ARG A 374 7.53 -22.14 -4.47
CA ARG A 374 6.92 -21.36 -3.37
C ARG A 374 7.73 -21.39 -2.06
N SER A 375 8.81 -22.15 -2.00
CA SER A 375 9.57 -22.41 -0.77
C SER A 375 10.06 -21.12 -0.07
N PRO A 376 9.92 -20.98 1.26
CA PRO A 376 10.36 -19.79 2.00
C PRO A 376 11.84 -19.45 1.80
N ALA A 377 12.15 -18.17 1.56
CA ALA A 377 13.52 -17.69 1.40
C ALA A 377 14.17 -17.44 2.77
N LEU A 378 14.59 -18.52 3.45
CA LEU A 378 15.22 -18.44 4.77
C LEU A 378 16.41 -17.45 4.77
N PRO A 379 16.42 -16.45 5.68
CA PRO A 379 17.53 -15.51 5.76
C PRO A 379 18.81 -16.25 6.16
N ARG A 380 19.88 -16.09 5.37
CA ARG A 380 21.21 -16.59 5.74
C ARG A 380 21.63 -15.98 7.07
N LYS A 381 21.63 -16.79 8.14
CA LYS A 381 22.23 -16.43 9.42
C LYS A 381 23.72 -16.19 9.20
N THR A 382 24.11 -14.93 9.06
CA THR A 382 25.51 -14.52 8.93
C THR A 382 26.21 -14.77 10.26
N THR A 383 26.73 -15.99 10.44
CA THR A 383 27.51 -16.37 11.60
C THR A 383 28.78 -15.52 11.65
N ARG A 384 28.72 -14.40 12.38
CA ARG A 384 29.92 -13.71 12.86
C ARG A 384 30.64 -14.71 13.76
N ARG A 385 31.59 -15.44 13.19
CA ARG A 385 32.56 -16.23 13.98
C ARG A 385 33.34 -15.25 14.82
N THR A 386 32.97 -15.13 16.09
CA THR A 386 33.86 -14.63 17.14
C THR A 386 35.13 -15.48 17.08
N ALA A 387 36.25 -14.84 16.77
CA ALA A 387 37.55 -15.49 16.75
C ALA A 387 38.06 -15.63 18.19
N GLU A 388 37.48 -16.55 18.94
CA GLU A 388 38.01 -16.95 20.24
C GLU A 388 39.26 -17.80 20.03
N CYS A 389 40.40 -17.29 20.49
CA CYS A 389 41.66 -18.01 20.44
C CYS A 389 41.68 -19.13 21.49
N GLN A 390 41.86 -20.37 21.05
CA GLN A 390 42.32 -21.46 21.91
C GLN A 390 43.50 -22.18 21.21
N ILE A 391 44.51 -22.54 21.99
CA ILE A 391 45.78 -23.13 21.53
C ILE A 391 46.04 -24.38 22.38
N GLY A 392 46.38 -25.50 21.72
CA GLY A 392 46.68 -26.79 22.36
C GLY A 392 45.42 -27.62 22.68
N GLU A 393 45.43 -28.96 22.63
CA GLU A 393 46.45 -29.93 22.20
C GLU A 393 45.74 -31.07 21.41
N ARG A 394 46.18 -31.49 20.21
CA ARG A 394 47.41 -32.18 19.79
C ARG A 394 47.41 -33.71 20.00
N SER A 395 46.76 -34.42 19.09
CA SER A 395 47.22 -35.72 18.56
C SER A 395 47.20 -35.62 17.01
N SER A 396 48.17 -36.03 16.19
CA SER A 396 49.22 -37.08 16.25
C SER A 396 48.68 -38.50 16.17
N ARG A 397 49.05 -39.35 15.21
CA ARG A 397 49.91 -39.23 14.01
C ARG A 397 49.54 -40.38 13.05
N LYS A 398 49.67 -40.18 11.74
CA LYS A 398 50.48 -41.07 10.88
C LYS A 398 50.82 -40.36 9.57
N ASP A 399 52.10 -40.43 9.22
CA ASP A 399 52.74 -39.97 7.98
C ASP A 399 53.65 -41.14 7.59
N ASP A 400 53.69 -41.51 6.31
CA ASP A 400 54.54 -42.59 5.80
C ASP A 400 55.28 -42.03 4.59
N ARG A 401 56.62 -41.96 4.68
CA ARG A 401 57.52 -41.38 3.68
C ARG A 401 58.71 -42.31 3.42
N HIS A 402 59.14 -42.33 2.16
CA HIS A 402 60.54 -42.46 1.74
C HIS A 402 60.65 -41.66 0.43
N GLU A 403 61.58 -40.76 0.13
CA GLU A 403 62.89 -40.30 0.66
C GLU A 403 64.07 -40.58 -0.29
N SER A 404 64.71 -39.45 -0.64
CA SER A 404 65.95 -39.18 -1.37
C SER A 404 66.11 -37.65 -1.18
N SER A 405 67.23 -37.06 -0.76
CA SER A 405 68.62 -37.52 -0.80
C SER A 405 69.41 -37.03 0.44
N ASP A 406 70.20 -37.92 1.03
CA ASP A 406 71.54 -37.79 1.65
C ASP A 406 71.91 -36.61 2.58
N ASP A 407 71.67 -36.82 3.89
CA ASP A 407 72.66 -37.13 4.95
C ASP A 407 73.65 -36.10 5.60
N GLU A 408 74.04 -36.45 6.84
CA GLU A 408 75.12 -36.01 7.74
C GLU A 408 75.14 -34.60 8.44
N SER A 409 74.51 -34.59 9.64
CA SER A 409 75.13 -34.32 10.96
C SER A 409 75.44 -32.90 11.54
N ALA A 410 74.62 -32.55 12.57
CA ALA A 410 74.99 -32.11 13.94
C ALA A 410 75.53 -30.67 14.23
N PRO A 411 75.55 -30.17 15.50
CA PRO A 411 74.53 -30.20 16.58
C PRO A 411 74.28 -28.80 17.29
N PRO A 412 73.27 -28.64 18.21
CA PRO A 412 72.93 -27.41 19.00
C PRO A 412 73.76 -27.23 20.32
N PRO A 413 73.64 -26.21 21.24
CA PRO A 413 72.53 -25.27 21.65
C PRO A 413 73.02 -23.79 21.90
N PRO A 414 72.66 -22.94 22.92
CA PRO A 414 71.49 -22.76 23.84
C PRO A 414 70.90 -21.29 23.98
N PRO A 415 69.81 -21.04 24.76
CA PRO A 415 69.34 -19.69 25.24
C PRO A 415 70.18 -19.15 26.43
N PRO A 416 70.01 -17.92 27.04
CA PRO A 416 68.78 -17.14 27.38
C PRO A 416 68.93 -15.57 27.20
N ASP A 417 68.33 -14.56 27.89
CA ASP A 417 67.45 -14.47 29.09
C ASP A 417 66.64 -13.14 29.29
N THR A 418 65.60 -13.18 30.15
CA THR A 418 64.89 -12.12 30.95
C THR A 418 64.59 -10.69 30.35
N PRO A 419 64.33 -9.61 31.14
CA PRO A 419 62.97 -9.29 31.63
C PRO A 419 62.39 -7.88 31.27
N THR A 420 61.10 -7.68 31.57
CA THR A 420 60.36 -6.40 31.59
C THR A 420 60.97 -5.35 32.55
N PRO A 421 60.83 -4.02 32.32
CA PRO A 421 59.65 -3.32 32.89
C PRO A 421 59.18 -1.99 32.23
N THR A 422 57.95 -1.59 32.62
CA THR A 422 57.37 -0.22 32.77
C THR A 422 57.87 1.01 31.98
N GLY A 423 56.93 1.79 31.42
CA GLY A 423 57.13 3.20 31.07
C GLY A 423 55.83 4.04 31.16
N ARG A 424 55.84 5.11 31.97
CA ARG A 424 54.75 6.12 32.04
C ARG A 424 54.85 7.09 30.86
N ASN A 425 53.72 7.64 30.39
CA ASN A 425 53.63 9.10 30.24
C ASN A 425 52.20 9.65 30.24
N THR A 426 52.07 10.96 30.48
CA THR A 426 50.79 11.61 30.82
C THR A 426 50.64 12.96 30.13
N ARG A 427 49.53 13.20 29.40
CA ARG A 427 48.67 14.43 29.43
C ARG A 427 47.86 14.68 28.15
N GLN A 428 46.66 15.26 28.38
CA GLN A 428 45.87 16.16 27.51
C GLN A 428 45.32 15.66 26.16
N GLY A 429 44.00 15.86 25.97
CA GLY A 429 43.29 15.55 24.71
C GLY A 429 41.82 15.99 24.64
N THR A 430 41.26 16.59 25.69
CA THR A 430 39.84 16.99 25.81
C THR A 430 39.48 18.22 24.95
N ARG A 431 39.44 18.08 23.61
CA ARG A 431 39.02 19.16 22.70
C ARG A 431 38.52 18.71 21.30
N ARG A 432 37.54 17.79 21.21
CA ARG A 432 36.90 17.45 19.91
C ARG A 432 35.38 17.19 19.90
N SER A 433 34.63 17.57 20.94
CA SER A 433 33.17 17.32 21.05
C SER A 433 32.27 18.55 20.83
N GLN A 434 32.74 19.60 20.17
CA GLN A 434 31.98 20.84 19.92
C GLN A 434 32.11 21.35 18.46
N ARG A 435 31.81 20.52 17.46
CA ARG A 435 31.76 20.98 16.06
C ARG A 435 30.75 20.29 15.12
N LEU A 436 29.69 19.70 15.67
CA LEU A 436 28.55 19.18 14.88
C LEU A 436 27.23 19.96 15.09
N ALA A 437 27.13 20.76 16.15
CA ALA A 437 25.99 21.65 16.38
C ALA A 437 26.13 22.97 15.58
N LEU A 438 26.07 22.90 14.24
CA LEU A 438 25.76 24.03 13.32
C LEU A 438 25.69 23.54 11.86
N ARG A 439 24.62 22.82 11.51
CA ARG A 439 24.10 22.71 10.14
C ARG A 439 22.57 22.85 10.19
N PRO A 440 21.93 23.54 9.22
CA PRO A 440 20.48 23.56 9.13
C PRO A 440 19.99 22.13 8.81
N ARG A 441 19.20 21.55 9.71
CA ARG A 441 18.54 20.25 9.50
C ARG A 441 17.29 20.50 8.66
N GLY A 442 17.32 20.08 7.39
CA GLY A 442 16.16 20.22 6.50
C GLY A 442 14.95 19.43 7.01
N GLU A 443 13.78 20.06 6.92
CA GLU A 443 12.43 19.51 6.63
C GLU A 443 11.86 18.34 7.47
N GLY A 444 12.61 17.77 8.42
CA GLY A 444 12.17 16.67 9.28
C GLY A 444 11.79 17.06 10.71
N GLY A 445 11.46 18.33 10.98
CA GLY A 445 11.34 18.87 12.34
C GLY A 445 10.02 19.58 12.69
N GLU A 446 9.03 19.57 11.80
CA GLU A 446 7.88 20.49 11.90
C GLU A 446 6.61 19.90 12.52
N GLN A 447 6.52 18.57 12.63
CA GLN A 447 5.27 17.85 12.96
C GLN A 447 5.03 17.65 14.47
N ASP A 448 6.03 17.91 15.31
CA ASP A 448 5.98 17.73 16.78
C ASP A 448 6.07 19.09 17.52
N ARG A 449 5.39 20.11 16.99
CA ARG A 449 5.33 21.45 17.57
C ARG A 449 4.30 21.50 18.69
N GLN A 450 4.66 22.07 19.84
CA GLN A 450 3.72 22.30 20.94
C GLN A 450 2.71 23.41 20.58
N TYR A 451 1.49 23.31 21.09
CA TYR A 451 0.44 24.31 20.88
C TYR A 451 0.78 25.68 21.52
N CYS A 452 0.37 26.77 20.88
CA CYS A 452 0.42 28.10 21.47
C CYS A 452 -0.57 28.21 22.64
N THR A 453 -0.16 28.89 23.72
CA THR A 453 -1.06 29.16 24.84
C THR A 453 -2.26 30.01 24.38
N GLN A 454 -3.46 29.72 24.88
CA GLN A 454 -4.69 30.45 24.52
C GLN A 454 -4.54 31.98 24.70
N LYS A 455 -3.85 32.41 25.76
CA LYS A 455 -3.49 33.81 26.03
C LYS A 455 -2.63 34.43 24.92
N CYS A 456 -1.73 33.67 24.30
CA CYS A 456 -0.92 34.13 23.18
C CYS A 456 -1.72 34.25 21.87
N LEU A 457 -2.67 33.33 21.63
CA LEU A 457 -3.56 33.42 20.46
C LEU A 457 -4.56 34.58 20.62
N LEU A 458 -5.15 34.75 21.80
CA LEU A 458 -5.98 35.91 22.14
C LEU A 458 -5.19 37.22 22.09
N GLY A 459 -3.90 37.19 22.46
CA GLY A 459 -2.96 38.30 22.31
C GLY A 459 -2.77 38.70 20.84
N MET A 460 -2.62 37.74 19.93
CA MET A 460 -2.54 37.98 18.49
C MET A 460 -3.81 38.65 17.96
N VAL A 461 -4.98 38.07 18.27
CA VAL A 461 -6.28 38.60 17.81
C VAL A 461 -6.53 40.03 18.30
N LYS A 462 -6.12 40.35 19.53
CA LYS A 462 -6.29 41.68 20.14
C LYS A 462 -5.11 42.65 19.93
N GLY A 463 -4.13 42.33 19.08
CA GLY A 463 -2.95 43.17 18.83
C GLY A 463 -2.06 43.42 20.07
N GLY A 464 -2.14 42.53 21.05
CA GLY A 464 -1.51 42.64 22.37
C GLY A 464 -0.03 42.24 22.40
N PHE A 465 0.45 41.96 23.61
CA PHE A 465 1.80 41.47 23.87
C PHE A 465 1.88 39.94 23.75
N LEU A 466 3.04 39.43 23.32
CA LEU A 466 3.33 38.00 23.32
C LEU A 466 3.25 37.44 24.76
N ASP A 467 2.73 36.22 24.93
CA ASP A 467 2.78 35.53 26.22
C ASP A 467 4.17 34.89 26.42
N PRO A 468 4.95 35.25 27.46
CA PRO A 468 6.25 34.65 27.72
C PRO A 468 6.20 33.14 28.00
N LYS A 469 5.01 32.60 28.33
CA LYS A 469 4.77 31.18 28.56
C LYS A 469 4.42 30.39 27.28
N CYS A 470 4.28 31.04 26.12
CA CYS A 470 4.01 30.33 24.87
C CYS A 470 5.28 29.58 24.40
N PRO A 471 5.23 28.26 24.11
CA PRO A 471 6.42 27.52 23.67
C PRO A 471 6.98 28.05 22.34
N ASN A 472 6.10 28.58 21.48
CA ASN A 472 6.47 29.16 20.18
C ASN A 472 6.82 30.67 20.27
N VAL A 473 6.96 31.26 21.46
CA VAL A 473 7.18 32.71 21.66
C VAL A 473 8.39 33.27 20.91
N THR A 474 9.41 32.44 20.67
CA THR A 474 10.61 32.79 19.89
C THR A 474 10.31 32.98 18.40
N LEU A 475 9.41 32.17 17.84
CA LEU A 475 8.97 32.23 16.43
C LEU A 475 8.04 33.43 16.18
N HIS A 476 7.28 33.83 17.22
CA HIS A 476 6.45 35.02 17.17
C HIS A 476 7.25 36.34 17.26
N ARG A 477 8.56 36.31 17.52
CA ARG A 477 9.40 37.53 17.61
C ARG A 477 10.10 37.83 16.29
N LYS A 478 9.94 39.06 15.78
CA LYS A 478 10.90 39.63 14.81
C LYS A 478 12.29 39.65 15.45
N ARG A 479 13.33 39.42 14.66
CA ARG A 479 14.69 39.01 15.12
C ARG A 479 15.43 39.99 16.05
N CYS A 480 14.91 41.20 16.25
CA CYS A 480 15.45 42.25 17.12
C CYS A 480 14.38 42.88 18.05
N ALA A 481 13.41 42.10 18.55
CA ALA A 481 12.31 42.62 19.37
C ALA A 481 12.62 42.65 20.90
N PRO A 482 12.22 43.70 21.65
CA PRO A 482 12.47 43.82 23.09
C PRO A 482 11.61 42.88 23.94
N ALA A 483 11.90 42.80 25.25
CA ALA A 483 11.27 41.86 26.19
C ALA A 483 9.73 41.93 26.26
N ARG A 484 9.12 43.09 25.96
CA ARG A 484 7.66 43.27 25.78
C ARG A 484 7.28 43.43 24.30
N ALA A 485 7.68 42.47 23.48
CA ALA A 485 7.27 42.41 22.07
C ALA A 485 5.74 42.26 21.94
N ARG A 486 5.16 42.97 20.97
CA ARG A 486 3.80 42.70 20.46
C ARG A 486 3.86 41.61 19.38
N HIS A 487 2.68 41.09 19.02
CA HIS A 487 2.55 40.21 17.87
C HIS A 487 2.98 40.92 16.56
N PRO A 488 3.69 40.24 15.65
CA PRO A 488 4.22 40.81 14.41
C PRO A 488 3.18 40.93 13.28
N VAL A 489 2.01 40.31 13.48
CA VAL A 489 0.84 40.27 12.60
C VAL A 489 -0.42 40.52 13.46
N ASN A 490 -1.45 41.12 12.89
CA ASN A 490 -2.79 41.21 13.47
C ASN A 490 -3.65 40.01 13.02
N HIS A 491 -4.91 39.96 13.45
CA HIS A 491 -5.83 38.86 13.08
C HIS A 491 -6.04 38.72 11.57
N GLU A 492 -6.21 39.83 10.86
CA GLU A 492 -6.47 39.88 9.41
C GLU A 492 -5.26 39.38 8.59
N GLU A 493 -4.06 39.90 8.89
CA GLU A 493 -2.82 39.45 8.25
C GLU A 493 -2.50 37.98 8.61
N TRP A 494 -2.78 37.55 9.84
CA TRP A 494 -2.65 36.15 10.24
C TRP A 494 -3.59 35.24 9.44
N LEU A 495 -4.87 35.62 9.29
CA LEU A 495 -5.83 34.91 8.45
C LEU A 495 -5.37 34.87 6.99
N ARG A 496 -4.96 36.01 6.42
CA ARG A 496 -4.51 36.12 5.03
C ARG A 496 -3.28 35.25 4.74
N LEU A 497 -2.32 35.21 5.67
CA LEU A 497 -1.14 34.35 5.57
C LEU A 497 -1.50 32.86 5.72
N LEU A 498 -2.43 32.52 6.62
CA LEU A 498 -2.90 31.15 6.78
C LEU A 498 -3.67 30.67 5.55
N TRP A 499 -4.62 31.45 5.03
CA TRP A 499 -5.33 31.15 3.78
C TRP A 499 -4.37 30.95 2.62
N LYS A 500 -3.33 31.79 2.49
CA LYS A 500 -2.30 31.59 1.47
C LYS A 500 -1.52 30.28 1.67
N GLN A 501 -1.18 29.90 2.91
CA GLN A 501 -0.54 28.61 3.18
C GLN A 501 -1.45 27.43 2.79
N LEU A 502 -2.73 27.47 3.18
CA LEU A 502 -3.72 26.41 2.85
C LEU A 502 -3.99 26.29 1.34
N GLN A 503 -3.95 27.41 0.61
CA GLN A 503 -4.04 27.43 -0.86
C GLN A 503 -2.77 26.88 -1.56
N GLN A 504 -1.63 26.87 -0.86
CA GLN A 504 -0.37 26.32 -1.39
C GLN A 504 -0.18 24.85 -1.01
N SER A 505 -0.71 24.42 0.14
CA SER A 505 -0.54 23.07 0.67
C SER A 505 -1.55 22.75 1.77
N LEU A 506 -2.10 21.53 1.74
CA LEU A 506 -2.85 20.93 2.84
C LEU A 506 -2.02 19.93 3.67
N ASP A 507 -0.74 19.75 3.33
CA ASP A 507 0.21 18.91 4.07
C ASP A 507 1.15 19.76 4.94
N ASN A 508 1.68 20.85 4.39
CA ASN A 508 2.77 21.60 5.01
C ASN A 508 2.24 22.45 6.18
N GLY A 509 2.61 22.05 7.40
CA GLY A 509 2.15 22.67 8.65
C GLY A 509 0.80 22.18 9.15
N ILE A 510 0.18 21.16 8.53
CA ILE A 510 -1.05 20.52 9.00
C ILE A 510 -0.72 19.10 9.48
N ARG A 511 -1.31 18.68 10.60
CA ARG A 511 -1.21 17.30 11.11
C ARG A 511 -2.60 16.81 11.54
N PRO A 512 -3.18 15.77 10.91
CA PRO A 512 -4.41 15.15 11.40
C PRO A 512 -4.17 14.53 12.78
N LEU A 513 -5.13 14.70 13.70
CA LEU A 513 -5.01 14.21 15.07
C LEU A 513 -5.60 12.80 15.27
N GLY A 514 -6.35 12.29 14.29
CA GLY A 514 -7.10 11.02 14.40
C GLY A 514 -8.39 11.14 15.22
N GLU A 515 -8.60 12.27 15.88
CA GLU A 515 -9.81 12.59 16.63
C GLU A 515 -10.89 13.15 15.69
N GLY A 516 -12.01 12.44 15.57
CA GLY A 516 -13.13 12.80 14.71
C GLY A 516 -14.47 12.39 15.31
N GLY A 517 -15.52 13.04 14.85
CA GLY A 517 -16.92 12.63 15.07
C GLY A 517 -17.72 12.88 13.79
N ALA A 518 -19.00 12.49 13.77
CA ALA A 518 -19.82 12.43 12.54
C ALA A 518 -19.81 13.71 11.68
N ARG A 519 -19.61 14.88 12.30
CA ARG A 519 -19.57 16.20 11.63
C ARG A 519 -18.17 16.84 11.56
N GLY A 520 -17.09 16.06 11.49
CA GLY A 520 -15.75 16.56 11.16
C GLY A 520 -14.60 16.07 12.04
N VAL A 521 -13.38 16.21 11.50
CA VAL A 521 -12.10 15.72 12.08
C VAL A 521 -11.21 16.86 12.57
N LEU A 522 -10.39 16.60 13.59
CA LEU A 522 -9.47 17.57 14.18
C LEU A 522 -8.07 17.52 13.56
N PHE A 523 -7.48 18.71 13.39
CA PHE A 523 -6.11 18.89 12.92
C PHE A 523 -5.34 19.80 13.88
N GLN A 524 -4.05 19.54 14.06
CA GLN A 524 -3.11 20.56 14.49
C GLN A 524 -2.67 21.36 13.27
N VAL A 525 -2.82 22.68 13.31
CA VAL A 525 -2.42 23.59 12.23
C VAL A 525 -1.36 24.56 12.74
N THR A 526 -0.32 24.76 11.93
CA THR A 526 0.80 25.66 12.19
C THR A 526 0.93 26.68 11.06
N LEU A 527 0.80 27.99 11.35
CA LEU A 527 1.20 29.03 10.41
C LEU A 527 2.74 29.09 10.35
N LEU A 528 3.33 28.46 9.33
CA LEU A 528 4.77 28.18 9.23
C LEU A 528 5.62 29.45 9.37
N ALA A 529 5.20 30.54 8.72
CA ALA A 529 5.92 31.83 8.72
C ALA A 529 6.12 32.47 10.11
N HIS A 530 5.32 32.08 11.12
CA HIS A 530 5.33 32.69 12.45
C HIS A 530 5.21 31.69 13.63
N GLY A 531 5.09 30.39 13.36
CA GLY A 531 4.99 29.33 14.36
C GLY A 531 3.70 29.27 15.19
N TYR A 532 2.62 29.95 14.76
CA TYR A 532 1.34 29.89 15.48
C TYR A 532 0.71 28.50 15.31
N THR A 533 0.74 27.71 16.38
CA THR A 533 0.33 26.30 16.40
C THR A 533 -0.96 26.16 17.23
N PHE A 534 -2.03 25.64 16.64
CA PHE A 534 -3.36 25.57 17.25
C PHE A 534 -4.13 24.32 16.77
N VAL A 535 -5.30 24.06 17.35
CA VAL A 535 -6.23 23.00 16.87
C VAL A 535 -7.30 23.63 15.99
N SER A 536 -7.58 23.02 14.84
CA SER A 536 -8.73 23.32 13.97
C SER A 536 -9.62 22.09 13.80
N LYS A 537 -10.82 22.29 13.25
CA LYS A 537 -11.72 21.22 12.82
C LYS A 537 -12.03 21.42 11.34
N GLY A 538 -11.85 20.38 10.53
CA GLY A 538 -12.32 20.32 9.14
C GLY A 538 -13.69 19.66 9.07
N THR A 539 -14.56 20.14 8.18
CA THR A 539 -15.91 19.62 7.94
C THR A 539 -16.14 19.45 6.44
N SER A 540 -16.84 18.39 6.03
CA SER A 540 -17.27 18.19 4.64
C SER A 540 -18.37 19.18 4.25
N LEU A 541 -19.36 19.34 5.12
CA LEU A 541 -20.44 20.33 4.97
C LEU A 541 -19.96 21.75 5.26
N PRO A 542 -20.48 22.77 4.54
CA PRO A 542 -20.24 24.18 4.86
C PRO A 542 -20.86 24.53 6.22
N LEU A 543 -20.05 25.08 7.12
CA LEU A 543 -20.52 25.57 8.41
C LEU A 543 -21.48 26.75 8.21
N ARG A 544 -22.78 26.54 8.49
CA ARG A 544 -23.69 27.64 8.78
C ARG A 544 -23.25 28.29 10.09
N LEU A 545 -22.52 29.39 9.97
CA LEU A 545 -22.32 30.33 11.06
C LEU A 545 -23.65 31.05 11.29
N ASN A 546 -24.22 30.87 12.48
CA ASN A 546 -25.39 31.62 12.95
C ASN A 546 -24.97 33.01 13.47
#